data_AF-D4JA80-F1
#
_entry.id   AF-D4JA80-F1
#
_cell.length_a   1.000
_cell.length_b   1.000
_cell.length_c   1.000
_cell.angle_alpha   90.00
_cell.angle_beta   90.00
_cell.angle_gamma   90.00
#
_symmetry.space_group_name_H-M   'P 1'
#
loop_
_entity.id
_entity.type
_entity.pdbx_description
1 polymer ?
#
loop_
_entity_poly.entity_id
_entity_poly.type
_entity_poly.pdbx_seq_one_letter_code
_entity_poly.pdbx_strand_id
1 'polypeptide(L)'
;MRRLKCEKETIILTNEDDGFYDVYTFNQNLPKRLRGFAAKYPDDCWLKGSSEDGSETYMIKKVRLSLNLRPPYSKDRISEKSPELSYLYKSNDTRKNIGRSL
;
A
#
# COMPACT_ATOMS: atom_id res chain seq x y z
N MET A 1 -1.04 -6.24 22.61
CA MET A 1 0.41 -5.94 22.57
C MET A 1 0.67 -4.92 21.47
N ARG A 2 1.50 -3.89 21.69
CA ARG A 2 1.78 -2.87 20.65
C ARG A 2 2.81 -3.41 19.65
N ARG A 3 2.40 -3.59 18.40
CA ARG A 3 3.27 -4.02 17.28
C ARG A 3 4.37 -2.99 16.98
N LEU A 4 5.56 -3.48 16.62
CA LEU A 4 6.67 -2.69 16.09
C LEU A 4 6.31 -2.10 14.72
N LYS A 5 7.03 -1.05 14.29
CA LYS A 5 6.73 -0.38 13.02
C LYS A 5 6.89 -1.31 11.81
N CYS A 6 7.87 -2.21 11.83
CA CYS A 6 8.08 -3.19 10.76
C CYS A 6 6.97 -4.24 10.68
N GLU A 7 6.35 -4.60 11.81
CA GLU A 7 5.25 -5.58 11.86
C GLU A 7 3.91 -5.01 11.35
N LYS A 8 3.81 -3.68 11.20
CA LYS A 8 2.60 -2.99 10.75
C LYS A 8 2.54 -2.95 9.23
N GLU A 9 2.35 -4.12 8.65
CA GLU A 9 2.36 -4.31 7.21
C GLU A 9 1.01 -3.98 6.55
N THR A 10 1.03 -3.94 5.23
CA THR A 10 -0.17 -3.94 4.39
C THR A 10 0.06 -4.97 3.29
N ILE A 11 -0.85 -5.93 3.19
CA ILE A 11 -0.78 -7.04 2.24
C ILE A 11 -2.00 -6.93 1.32
N ILE A 12 -1.76 -6.97 0.02
CA ILE A 12 -2.81 -7.04 -1.00
C ILE A 12 -2.64 -8.40 -1.68
N LEU A 13 -3.57 -9.31 -1.42
CA LEU A 13 -3.58 -10.66 -1.96
C LEU A 13 -4.66 -10.80 -3.03
N THR A 14 -4.34 -11.48 -4.12
CA THR A 14 -5.28 -11.84 -5.18
C THR A 14 -4.78 -13.08 -5.91
N ASN A 15 -5.68 -13.83 -6.54
CA ASN A 15 -5.36 -14.94 -7.46
C ASN A 15 -6.03 -14.67 -8.82
N GLU A 16 -5.80 -15.48 -9.85
CA GLU A 16 -6.38 -15.25 -11.18
C GLU A 16 -7.86 -15.66 -11.29
N ASP A 17 -8.31 -16.60 -10.46
CA ASP A 17 -9.65 -17.20 -10.52
C ASP A 17 -10.74 -16.34 -9.87
N ASP A 18 -10.43 -15.60 -8.81
CA ASP A 18 -11.40 -14.76 -8.11
C ASP A 18 -11.48 -13.32 -8.66
N GLY A 19 -12.63 -12.68 -8.44
CA GLY A 19 -12.86 -11.30 -8.86
C GLY A 19 -12.37 -10.25 -7.88
N PHE A 20 -11.53 -10.60 -6.89
CA PHE A 20 -11.35 -9.78 -5.70
C PHE A 20 -9.88 -9.60 -5.27
N TYR A 21 -9.69 -8.60 -4.43
CA TYR A 21 -8.50 -8.38 -3.61
C TYR A 21 -8.88 -8.60 -2.15
N ASP A 22 -8.01 -9.31 -1.43
CA ASP A 22 -7.99 -9.35 0.02
C ASP A 22 -6.93 -8.35 0.52
N VAL A 23 -7.39 -7.26 1.14
CA VAL A 23 -6.55 -6.15 1.58
C VAL A 23 -6.47 -6.15 3.11
N TYR A 24 -5.37 -6.69 3.63
CA TYR A 24 -5.00 -6.66 5.03
C TYR A 24 -4.12 -5.43 5.33
N THR A 25 -4.41 -4.69 6.40
CA THR A 25 -3.61 -3.50 6.72
C THR A 25 -3.60 -3.11 8.19
N PHE A 26 -2.43 -2.69 8.68
CA PHE A 26 -2.27 -1.93 9.93
C PHE A 26 -2.22 -0.40 9.72
N ASN A 27 -2.23 0.07 8.47
CA ASN A 27 -2.14 1.50 8.17
C ASN A 27 -3.48 2.17 8.51
N GLN A 28 -3.60 2.78 9.69
CA GLN A 28 -4.86 3.34 10.20
C GLN A 28 -5.59 4.33 9.27
N ASN A 29 -4.90 5.00 8.36
CA ASN A 29 -5.52 5.91 7.39
C ASN A 29 -6.25 5.17 6.27
N LEU A 30 -5.78 3.98 5.89
CA LEU A 30 -6.37 3.20 4.81
C LEU A 30 -7.76 2.63 5.19
N PRO A 31 -7.95 1.95 6.34
CA PRO A 31 -9.25 1.55 6.86
C PRO A 31 -10.27 2.68 6.91
N LYS A 32 -9.89 3.89 7.32
CA LYS A 32 -10.83 5.02 7.35
C LYS A 32 -11.46 5.28 5.97
N ARG A 33 -10.66 5.18 4.90
CA ARG A 33 -11.12 5.31 3.52
C ARG A 33 -11.92 4.09 3.06
N LEU A 34 -11.46 2.89 3.43
CA LEU A 34 -12.12 1.64 3.08
C LEU A 34 -13.49 1.49 3.74
N ARG A 35 -13.67 1.85 5.01
CA ARG A 35 -14.98 1.89 5.69
C ARG A 35 -15.95 2.83 4.97
N GLY A 36 -15.49 4.03 4.60
CA GLY A 36 -16.31 4.98 3.85
C GLY A 36 -16.71 4.45 2.47
N PHE A 37 -15.80 3.76 1.79
CA PHE A 37 -16.08 3.14 0.50
C PHE A 37 -17.03 1.94 0.63
N ALA A 38 -16.81 1.06 1.60
CA ALA A 38 -17.65 -0.11 1.89
C ALA A 38 -19.08 0.29 2.29
N ALA A 39 -19.22 1.34 3.12
CA ALA A 39 -20.53 1.86 3.49
C ALA A 39 -21.32 2.41 2.28
N LYS A 40 -20.62 2.97 1.29
CA LYS A 40 -21.24 3.51 0.07
C LYS A 40 -21.49 2.45 -1.00
N TYR A 41 -20.65 1.41 -1.06
CA TYR A 41 -20.68 0.37 -2.09
C TYR A 41 -20.48 -1.03 -1.47
N PRO A 42 -21.46 -1.53 -0.68
CA PRO A 42 -21.31 -2.76 0.09
C PRO A 42 -21.13 -4.02 -0.79
N ASP A 43 -21.70 -4.03 -2.00
CA ASP A 43 -21.52 -5.14 -2.95
C ASP A 43 -20.12 -5.19 -3.57
N ASP A 44 -19.38 -4.09 -3.49
CA ASP A 44 -18.08 -3.91 -4.14
C ASP A 44 -16.91 -3.96 -3.14
N CYS A 45 -17.19 -3.69 -1.86
CA CYS A 45 -16.20 -3.70 -0.79
C CYS A 45 -16.86 -3.91 0.57
N TRP A 46 -16.30 -4.81 1.39
CA TRP A 46 -16.76 -4.99 2.77
C TRP A 46 -15.62 -5.39 3.70
N LEU A 47 -15.82 -5.13 5.00
CA LEU A 47 -14.92 -5.58 6.05
C LEU A 47 -15.05 -7.11 6.17
N LYS A 48 -13.95 -7.83 5.90
CA LYS A 48 -13.85 -9.28 6.09
C LYS A 48 -13.51 -9.63 7.54
N GLY A 49 -12.72 -8.79 8.22
CA GLY A 49 -12.37 -9.01 9.62
C GLY A 49 -11.47 -7.94 10.21
N SER A 50 -11.40 -7.92 11.53
CA SER A 50 -10.52 -7.05 12.31
C SER A 50 -9.82 -7.87 13.39
N SER A 51 -8.58 -7.53 13.67
CA SER A 51 -7.79 -8.13 14.74
C SER A 51 -7.78 -7.23 15.98
N GLU A 52 -7.62 -7.83 17.16
CA GLU A 52 -7.43 -7.11 18.43
C GLU A 52 -6.19 -6.19 18.41
N ASP A 53 -5.18 -6.52 17.61
CA ASP A 53 -3.97 -5.69 17.45
C ASP A 53 -4.14 -4.51 16.49
N GLY A 54 -5.35 -4.30 15.98
CA GLY A 54 -5.75 -3.11 15.23
C GLY A 54 -5.56 -3.20 13.72
N SER A 55 -5.29 -4.38 13.18
CA SER A 55 -5.35 -4.61 11.73
C SER A 55 -6.79 -4.85 11.26
N GLU A 56 -7.07 -4.47 10.01
CA GLU A 56 -8.33 -4.77 9.35
C GLU A 56 -8.08 -5.41 7.98
N THR A 57 -9.04 -6.22 7.56
CA THR A 57 -9.02 -6.99 6.32
C THR A 57 -10.28 -6.68 5.53
N TYR A 58 -10.14 -6.26 4.27
CA TYR A 58 -11.25 -5.94 3.39
C TYR A 58 -11.25 -6.82 2.15
N MET A 59 -12.43 -7.25 1.73
CA MET A 59 -12.61 -7.85 0.41
C MET A 59 -13.07 -6.74 -0.56
N ILE A 60 -12.41 -6.60 -1.71
CA ILE A 60 -12.65 -5.52 -2.67
C ILE A 60 -12.69 -6.09 -4.08
N LYS A 61 -13.71 -5.78 -4.89
CA LYS A 61 -13.73 -6.19 -6.31
C LYS A 61 -12.52 -5.63 -7.05
N LYS A 62 -11.87 -6.44 -7.90
CA LYS A 62 -10.68 -6.05 -8.68
C LYS A 62 -10.87 -4.77 -9.47
N VAL A 63 -12.05 -4.58 -10.06
CA VAL A 63 -12.40 -3.38 -10.84
C VAL A 63 -12.49 -2.08 -10.01
N ARG A 64 -12.36 -2.16 -8.68
CA ARG A 64 -12.45 -1.02 -7.76
C ARG A 64 -11.13 -0.63 -7.10
N LEU A 65 -10.07 -1.43 -7.27
CA LEU A 65 -8.75 -1.16 -6.73
C LEU A 65 -7.74 -1.06 -7.85
N SER A 66 -6.97 0.04 -7.87
CA SER A 66 -5.90 0.27 -8.85
C SER A 66 -4.54 0.36 -8.16
N LEU A 67 -3.54 -0.35 -8.68
CA LEU A 67 -2.14 -0.15 -8.31
C LEU A 67 -1.49 0.84 -9.26
N ASN A 68 -1.12 2.01 -8.73
CA ASN A 68 -0.52 3.09 -9.51
C ASN A 68 1.00 3.10 -9.33
N LEU A 69 1.73 2.58 -10.32
CA LEU A 69 3.19 2.68 -10.36
C LEU A 69 3.60 4.10 -10.77
N ARG A 70 4.36 4.76 -9.91
CA ARG A 70 4.90 6.10 -10.19
C ARG A 70 6.38 5.97 -10.55
N PRO A 71 6.83 6.59 -11.65
CA PRO A 71 8.26 6.65 -11.93
C PRO A 71 8.98 7.38 -10.79
N PRO A 72 10.24 7.04 -10.51
CA PRO A 72 11.05 7.84 -9.60
C PRO A 72 11.09 9.29 -10.09
N TYR A 73 11.10 10.23 -9.16
CA TYR A 73 11.25 11.64 -9.49
C TYR A 73 12.57 11.85 -10.27
N SER A 74 12.54 12.65 -11.34
CA SER A 74 13.76 13.12 -11.99
C SER A 74 14.55 14.01 -11.03
N LYS A 75 15.88 14.08 -11.20
CA LYS A 75 16.75 14.92 -10.37
C LYS A 75 16.26 16.37 -10.29
N ASP A 76 15.76 16.90 -11.40
CA ASP A 76 15.26 18.26 -11.53
C ASP A 76 13.98 18.51 -10.72
N ARG A 77 13.15 17.48 -10.50
CA ARG A 77 11.89 17.59 -9.75
C ARG A 77 12.07 17.38 -8.24
N ILE A 78 13.20 16.83 -7.82
CA ILE A 78 13.52 16.57 -6.39
C ILE A 78 13.96 17.85 -5.68
N SER A 79 14.71 18.72 -6.35
CA SER A 79 15.13 20.02 -5.80
C SER A 79 13.95 20.95 -5.52
N GLU A 80 12.88 20.86 -6.31
CA GLU A 80 11.71 21.73 -6.19
C GLU A 80 10.68 21.27 -5.14
N LYS A 81 10.57 19.95 -4.87
CA LYS A 81 9.36 19.40 -4.21
C LYS A 81 9.52 18.95 -2.77
N SER A 82 10.69 18.50 -2.29
CA SER A 82 10.97 18.35 -0.85
C SER A 82 12.34 17.69 -0.54
N PRO A 83 13.06 18.11 0.52
CA PRO A 83 14.25 17.43 1.04
C PRO A 83 14.05 15.93 1.35
N GLU A 84 12.88 15.49 1.84
CA GLU A 84 12.70 14.07 2.23
C GLU A 84 12.72 13.09 1.04
N LEU A 85 12.28 13.55 -0.13
CA LEU A 85 12.28 12.77 -1.36
C LEU A 85 13.71 12.60 -1.90
N SER A 86 14.62 13.53 -1.59
CA SER A 86 16.02 13.44 -1.97
C SER A 86 16.76 12.30 -1.25
N TYR A 87 16.45 12.05 0.03
CA TYR A 87 17.05 10.96 0.80
C TYR A 87 16.62 9.59 0.27
N LEU A 88 15.32 9.41 -0.02
CA LEU A 88 14.78 8.19 -0.59
C LEU A 88 15.35 7.89 -1.99
N TYR A 89 15.58 8.92 -2.81
CA TYR A 89 16.23 8.77 -4.11
C TYR A 89 17.68 8.24 -3.95
N LYS A 90 18.48 8.85 -3.05
CA LYS A 90 19.86 8.43 -2.80
C LYS A 90 19.95 6.97 -2.31
N SER A 91 19.05 6.54 -1.43
CA SER A 91 19.04 5.16 -0.90
C SER A 91 18.61 4.10 -1.93
N ASN A 92 17.86 4.47 -2.97
CA ASN A 92 17.44 3.56 -4.04
C ASN A 92 18.49 3.50 -5.18
N ASP A 93 19.22 4.60 -5.44
CA ASP A 93 20.31 4.64 -6.41
C ASP A 93 21.48 3.73 -5.99
N THR A 94 21.83 3.75 -4.70
CA THR A 94 22.86 2.85 -4.16
C THR A 94 22.49 1.36 -4.28
N ARG A 95 21.20 1.01 -4.26
CA ARG A 95 20.72 -0.37 -4.49
C ARG A 95 20.71 -0.80 -5.95
N LYS A 96 20.61 0.13 -6.90
CA LYS A 96 20.71 -0.19 -8.34
C LYS A 96 22.13 -0.55 -8.78
N ASN A 97 23.14 -0.04 -8.09
CA ASN A 97 24.55 -0.30 -8.43
C ASN A 97 25.09 -1.64 -7.92
N ILE A 98 24.36 -2.35 -7.06
CA ILE A 98 24.77 -3.67 -6.53
C ILE A 98 24.31 -4.83 -7.43
N GLY A 99 23.45 -4.58 -8.43
CA GLY A 99 22.86 -5.60 -9.30
C GLY A 99 23.22 -5.48 -10.79
N ARG A 100 24.21 -4.65 -11.14
CA ARG A 100 24.59 -4.37 -12.54
C ARG A 100 25.95 -4.95 -12.97
N SER A 101 26.49 -5.87 -12.20
CA SER A 101 27.69 -6.64 -12.57
C SER A 101 27.32 -8.11 -12.78
N LEU A 102 26.64 -8.40 -13.90
CA LEU A 102 26.65 -9.68 -14.60
C LEU A 102 26.49 -9.39 -16.09
#